data_AF-A0A420FWL3-F1
#
_entry.id   AF-A0A420FWL3-F1
#
_cell.length_a   1.000
_cell.length_b   1.000
_cell.length_c   1.000
_cell.angle_alpha   90.00
_cell.angle_beta   90.00
_cell.angle_gamma   90.00
#
_symmetry.space_group_name_H-M   'P 1'
#
loop_
_entity.id
_entity.type
_entity.pdbx_description
1 polymer ?
#
loop_
_entity_poly.entity_id
_entity_poly.type
_entity_poly.pdbx_seq_one_letter_code
_entity_poly.pdbx_strand_id
1 'polypeptide(L)'
;MKLMLIFLFSINLVYGQSIPNLTVGYGDRYDSLPKLVFNTATIEDYRKAISSNNIVNKTPTVEGKNLLIQTGKGELKFKKYSFSADQGDGFRGWEYKGYLRQLKMHILVSNHVSESLGFSDLVLLDSVNGTQQTIASIGDAAVEIPIPSPNGYFLAYYYNQVYTSNSCFIGVLAVHSGKAPFRIKLSEYNSFETDNWAVENIRWVDNTTIVIKAYTLKKIDNENSKQFAYYNARLSQENAK
;
A
#
# COMPACT_ATOMS: atom_id res chain seq x y z
N MET A 1 -49.12 39.66 -28.75
CA MET A 1 -48.82 38.36 -28.12
C MET A 1 -47.38 37.98 -28.45
N LYS A 2 -46.45 38.11 -27.49
CA LYS A 2 -45.07 37.62 -27.62
C LYS A 2 -44.99 36.26 -26.95
N LEU A 3 -44.72 35.23 -27.75
CA LEU A 3 -44.53 33.85 -27.29
C LEU A 3 -43.11 33.74 -26.73
N MET A 4 -42.98 33.56 -25.42
CA MET A 4 -41.69 33.39 -24.75
C MET A 4 -41.39 31.89 -24.67
N LEU A 5 -40.47 31.41 -25.50
CA LEU A 5 -39.99 30.03 -25.49
C LEU A 5 -38.96 29.88 -24.35
N ILE A 6 -39.33 29.20 -23.27
CA ILE A 6 -38.40 28.85 -22.19
C ILE A 6 -37.75 27.52 -22.56
N PHE A 7 -36.51 27.57 -23.04
CA PHE A 7 -35.64 26.40 -23.19
C PHE A 7 -35.09 26.02 -21.80
N LEU A 8 -35.71 25.02 -21.17
CA LEU A 8 -35.13 24.33 -20.02
C LEU A 8 -34.03 23.39 -20.53
N PHE A 9 -32.78 23.86 -20.50
CA PHE A 9 -31.62 22.98 -20.57
C PHE A 9 -31.56 22.15 -19.29
N SER A 10 -32.11 20.94 -19.34
CA SER A 10 -31.80 19.87 -18.38
C SER A 10 -30.38 19.38 -18.64
N ILE A 11 -29.41 20.10 -18.08
CA ILE A 11 -28.02 19.64 -18.01
C ILE A 11 -28.01 18.56 -16.93
N ASN A 12 -28.26 17.30 -17.32
CA ASN A 12 -27.84 16.16 -16.51
C ASN A 12 -26.31 16.18 -16.51
N LEU A 13 -25.72 16.89 -15.56
CA LEU A 13 -24.32 16.75 -15.20
C LEU A 13 -24.14 15.32 -14.70
N VAL A 14 -23.75 14.42 -15.61
CA VAL A 14 -23.05 13.19 -15.28
C VAL A 14 -21.75 13.63 -14.63
N TYR A 15 -21.79 13.90 -13.33
CA TYR A 15 -20.60 13.95 -12.52
C TYR A 15 -20.00 12.54 -12.57
N GLY A 16 -18.98 12.35 -13.40
CA GLY A 16 -17.94 11.38 -13.10
C GLY A 16 -17.30 11.82 -11.79
N GLN A 17 -17.94 11.49 -10.66
CA GLN A 17 -17.40 11.81 -9.35
C GLN A 17 -16.11 11.02 -9.23
N SER A 18 -14.99 11.73 -9.24
CA SER A 18 -13.69 11.15 -8.92
C SER A 18 -13.79 10.52 -7.54
N ILE A 19 -13.36 9.27 -7.43
CA ILE A 19 -13.30 8.59 -6.14
C ILE A 19 -12.36 9.41 -5.25
N PRO A 20 -12.79 9.89 -4.07
CA PRO A 20 -11.91 10.63 -3.19
C PRO A 20 -10.68 9.79 -2.84
N ASN A 21 -9.49 10.35 -3.07
CA ASN A 21 -8.22 9.69 -2.83
C ASN A 21 -7.31 10.54 -1.93
N LEU A 22 -6.60 9.89 -1.02
CA LEU A 22 -5.54 10.50 -0.20
C LEU A 22 -4.25 9.71 -0.41
N THR A 23 -3.14 10.39 -0.73
CA THR A 23 -1.84 9.74 -0.89
C THR A 23 -0.95 9.98 0.33
N VAL A 24 -0.34 8.91 0.80
CA VAL A 24 0.66 8.86 1.88
C VAL A 24 1.87 8.04 1.42
N GLY A 25 2.93 8.02 2.22
CA GLY A 25 4.11 7.23 1.97
C GLY A 25 5.17 7.94 1.13
N TYR A 26 5.05 9.26 0.93
CA TYR A 26 6.10 10.02 0.23
C TYR A 26 7.39 10.04 1.05
N GLY A 27 8.53 9.74 0.40
CA GLY A 27 9.82 9.63 1.06
C GLY A 27 10.23 10.90 1.82
N ASP A 28 10.03 12.06 1.20
CA ASP A 28 10.33 13.39 1.78
C ASP A 28 9.60 13.66 3.10
N ARG A 29 8.36 13.16 3.26
CA ARG A 29 7.61 13.29 4.52
C ARG A 29 8.26 12.50 5.64
N TYR A 30 8.86 11.34 5.34
CA TYR A 30 9.56 10.53 6.33
C TYR A 30 10.90 11.11 6.77
N ASP A 31 11.50 12.02 6.00
CA ASP A 31 12.80 12.63 6.36
C ASP A 31 12.72 13.46 7.63
N SER A 32 11.56 14.04 7.90
CA SER A 32 11.29 14.82 9.11
C SER A 32 10.83 13.99 10.31
N LEU A 33 10.59 12.68 10.14
CA LEU A 33 9.99 11.81 11.14
C LEU A 33 11.04 10.93 11.86
N PRO A 34 10.74 10.45 13.08
CA PRO A 34 11.64 9.56 13.79
C PRO A 34 11.92 8.28 12.99
N LYS A 35 13.20 7.92 12.86
CA LYS A 35 13.61 6.68 12.20
C LYS A 35 13.51 5.48 13.14
N LEU A 36 13.28 4.29 12.59
CA LEU A 36 13.35 3.04 13.33
C LEU A 36 14.81 2.71 13.63
N VAL A 37 15.07 2.26 14.85
CA VAL A 37 16.38 1.74 15.26
C VAL A 37 16.27 0.23 15.39
N PHE A 38 17.03 -0.48 14.56
CA PHE A 38 17.03 -1.94 14.55
C PHE A 38 18.12 -2.52 15.45
N ASN A 39 17.73 -3.50 16.26
CA ASN A 39 18.65 -4.37 16.99
C ASN A 39 18.58 -5.78 16.41
N THR A 40 19.65 -6.55 16.55
CA THR A 40 19.65 -7.96 16.20
C THR A 40 18.59 -8.72 17.01
N ALA A 41 17.84 -9.59 16.33
CA ALA A 41 16.88 -10.50 16.93
C ALA A 41 17.27 -11.95 16.57
N THR A 42 16.63 -12.93 17.20
CA THR A 42 16.81 -14.33 16.85
C THR A 42 15.66 -14.87 15.99
N ILE A 43 15.85 -16.06 15.43
CA ILE A 43 14.79 -16.78 14.73
C ILE A 43 13.64 -17.15 15.69
N GLU A 44 13.93 -17.40 16.96
CA GLU A 44 12.93 -17.67 18.00
C GLU A 44 12.04 -16.44 18.25
N ASP A 45 12.62 -15.24 18.29
CA ASP A 45 11.84 -13.99 18.41
C ASP A 45 10.86 -13.85 17.23
N TYR A 46 11.35 -14.08 16.02
CA TYR A 46 10.53 -14.03 14.80
C TYR A 46 9.41 -15.09 14.78
N ARG A 47 9.69 -16.30 15.28
CA ARG A 47 8.72 -17.39 15.37
C ARG A 47 7.64 -17.13 16.42
N LYS A 48 7.97 -16.48 17.54
CA LYS A 48 7.04 -16.11 18.61
C LYS A 48 6.19 -14.89 18.26
N ALA A 49 6.65 -14.05 17.34
CA ALA A 49 5.90 -12.88 16.89
C ALA A 49 4.55 -13.26 16.25
N ILE A 50 3.62 -12.31 16.34
CA ILE A 50 2.24 -12.47 15.89
C ILE A 50 2.24 -12.62 14.36
N SER A 51 1.86 -13.80 13.90
CA SER A 51 1.61 -14.04 12.49
C SER A 51 0.21 -13.54 12.14
N SER A 52 0.15 -12.28 11.72
CA SER A 52 -1.09 -11.68 11.24
C SER A 52 -1.25 -11.97 9.75
N ASN A 53 -1.82 -13.13 9.37
CA ASN A 53 -2.38 -13.26 8.02
C ASN A 53 -3.75 -12.56 7.97
N ASN A 54 -3.72 -11.23 8.04
CA ASN A 54 -4.92 -10.39 8.12
C ASN A 54 -5.53 -10.09 6.75
N ILE A 55 -4.96 -10.69 5.70
CA ILE A 55 -5.42 -10.59 4.32
C ILE A 55 -6.34 -11.77 4.03
N VAL A 56 -7.59 -11.45 3.75
CA VAL A 56 -8.55 -12.43 3.23
C VAL A 56 -8.42 -12.47 1.73
N ASN A 57 -8.15 -13.66 1.19
CA ASN A 57 -8.25 -13.93 -0.24
C ASN A 57 -9.72 -13.83 -0.64
N LYS A 58 -10.09 -12.69 -1.23
CA LYS A 58 -11.41 -12.44 -1.81
C LYS A 58 -11.21 -12.24 -3.30
N THR A 59 -11.85 -13.02 -4.14
CA THR A 59 -11.76 -12.83 -5.59
C THR A 59 -12.82 -11.81 -6.01
N PRO A 60 -12.46 -10.68 -6.66
CA PRO A 60 -13.44 -9.77 -7.21
C PRO A 60 -14.16 -10.43 -8.39
N THR A 61 -15.38 -9.98 -8.68
CA THR A 61 -16.07 -10.37 -9.92
C THR A 61 -15.30 -9.76 -11.10
N VAL A 62 -15.21 -10.50 -12.21
CA VAL A 62 -14.53 -10.06 -13.43
C VAL A 62 -15.52 -10.02 -14.58
N GLU A 63 -15.66 -8.86 -15.21
CA GLU A 63 -16.50 -8.65 -16.39
C GLU A 63 -15.67 -8.11 -17.56
N GLY A 64 -15.35 -9.00 -18.50
CA GLY A 64 -14.46 -8.71 -19.61
C GLY A 64 -13.09 -8.25 -19.10
N LYS A 65 -12.71 -7.00 -19.43
CA LYS A 65 -11.45 -6.38 -19.00
C LYS A 65 -11.56 -5.60 -17.68
N ASN A 66 -12.60 -5.83 -16.87
CA ASN A 66 -12.82 -5.07 -15.66
C ASN A 66 -12.91 -5.96 -14.42
N LEU A 67 -12.39 -5.45 -13.31
CA LEU A 67 -12.64 -5.92 -11.96
C LEU A 67 -13.81 -5.13 -11.38
N LEU A 68 -14.75 -5.83 -10.78
CA LEU A 68 -15.90 -5.25 -10.10
C LEU A 68 -15.75 -5.47 -8.60
N ILE A 69 -15.78 -4.37 -7.84
CA ILE A 69 -15.54 -4.37 -6.40
C ILE A 69 -16.72 -3.71 -5.69
N GLN A 70 -17.39 -4.49 -4.86
CA GLN A 70 -18.53 -4.04 -4.07
C GLN A 70 -18.09 -3.19 -2.88
N THR A 71 -18.69 -2.01 -2.74
CA THR A 71 -18.51 -1.10 -1.60
C THR A 71 -19.88 -0.65 -1.07
N GLY A 72 -19.92 0.00 0.10
CA GLY A 72 -21.15 0.59 0.62
C GLY A 72 -21.68 1.78 -0.22
N LYS A 73 -20.90 2.28 -1.19
CA LYS A 73 -21.37 3.22 -2.22
C LYS A 73 -21.88 2.54 -3.50
N GLY A 74 -21.91 1.21 -3.52
CA GLY A 74 -22.23 0.41 -4.70
C GLY A 74 -20.99 -0.23 -5.33
N GLU A 75 -21.19 -0.76 -6.52
CA GLU A 75 -20.16 -1.43 -7.29
C GLU A 75 -19.22 -0.43 -7.97
N LEU A 76 -17.92 -0.59 -7.75
CA LEU A 76 -16.88 0.17 -8.41
C LEU A 76 -16.21 -0.69 -9.49
N LYS A 77 -16.01 -0.10 -10.66
CA LYS A 77 -15.45 -0.76 -11.84
C LYS A 77 -14.02 -0.28 -12.10
N PHE A 78 -13.09 -1.23 -12.14
CA PHE A 78 -11.68 -0.96 -12.38
C PHE A 78 -11.21 -1.70 -13.63
N LYS A 79 -10.50 -1.03 -14.53
CA LYS A 79 -9.86 -1.71 -15.66
C LYS A 79 -8.81 -2.68 -15.13
N LYS A 80 -8.97 -3.98 -15.40
CA LYS A 80 -8.04 -5.02 -15.00
C LYS A 80 -6.69 -4.78 -15.67
N TYR A 81 -5.61 -4.91 -14.89
CA TYR A 81 -4.26 -4.92 -15.43
C TYR A 81 -4.02 -6.21 -16.22
N SER A 82 -3.36 -6.06 -17.37
CA SER A 82 -2.86 -7.19 -18.16
C SER A 82 -1.53 -6.77 -18.75
N PHE A 83 -0.43 -7.44 -18.44
CA PHE A 83 0.84 -7.10 -19.07
C PHE A 83 0.75 -7.37 -20.58
N SER A 84 0.84 -6.33 -21.42
CA SER A 84 0.88 -6.45 -22.88
C SER A 84 1.82 -5.39 -23.44
N ALA A 85 2.66 -5.76 -24.40
CA ALA A 85 3.62 -4.87 -25.05
C ALA A 85 2.97 -3.62 -25.70
N ASP A 86 1.66 -3.68 -25.96
CA ASP A 86 0.90 -2.62 -26.63
C ASP A 86 0.39 -1.52 -25.66
N GLN A 87 0.81 -1.54 -24.39
CA GLN A 87 0.43 -0.52 -23.40
C GLN A 87 1.34 0.70 -23.53
N GLY A 88 0.87 1.67 -24.30
CA GLY A 88 1.51 2.98 -24.41
C GLY A 88 1.28 3.88 -23.20
N ASP A 89 1.91 5.05 -23.25
CA ASP A 89 1.81 6.10 -22.24
C ASP A 89 0.36 6.46 -21.88
N GLY A 90 0.14 6.72 -20.59
CA GLY A 90 -1.17 7.01 -20.05
C GLY A 90 -2.02 5.76 -19.77
N PHE A 91 -1.52 4.56 -20.04
CA PHE A 91 -2.17 3.34 -19.58
C PHE A 91 -2.25 3.30 -18.06
N ARG A 92 -3.40 2.91 -17.52
CA ARG A 92 -3.59 2.54 -16.11
C ARG A 92 -4.47 1.29 -16.00
N GLY A 93 -4.04 0.35 -15.17
CA GLY A 93 -4.75 -0.90 -14.91
C GLY A 93 -4.58 -1.34 -13.46
N TRP A 94 -5.51 -2.16 -12.99
CA TRP A 94 -5.61 -2.52 -11.58
C TRP A 94 -5.46 -4.03 -11.37
N GLU A 95 -4.71 -4.41 -10.35
CA GLU A 95 -4.67 -5.76 -9.82
C GLU A 95 -5.32 -5.80 -8.44
N TYR A 96 -6.09 -6.85 -8.17
CA TYR A 96 -6.64 -7.09 -6.85
C TYR A 96 -5.73 -8.02 -6.06
N LYS A 97 -5.35 -7.62 -4.85
CA LYS A 97 -4.39 -8.37 -4.01
C LYS A 97 -4.99 -8.99 -2.75
N GLY A 98 -6.18 -8.56 -2.32
CA GLY A 98 -6.82 -9.13 -1.14
C GLY A 98 -7.74 -8.16 -0.42
N TYR A 99 -8.16 -8.56 0.78
CA TYR A 99 -8.98 -7.73 1.66
C TYR A 99 -8.37 -7.67 3.06
N LEU A 100 -8.05 -6.46 3.51
CA LEU A 100 -7.53 -6.17 4.86
C LEU A 100 -8.71 -6.08 5.83
N ARG A 101 -9.00 -7.19 6.52
CA ARG A 101 -10.22 -7.33 7.33
C ARG A 101 -10.31 -6.32 8.47
N GLN A 102 -9.19 -6.04 9.12
CA GLN A 102 -9.13 -5.16 10.29
C GLN A 102 -9.52 -3.71 9.96
N LEU A 103 -9.11 -3.21 8.78
CA LEU A 103 -9.46 -1.87 8.33
C LEU A 103 -10.72 -1.83 7.45
N LYS A 104 -11.25 -3.00 7.05
CA LYS A 104 -12.33 -3.15 6.07
C LYS A 104 -11.98 -2.50 4.73
N MET A 105 -10.81 -2.84 4.19
CA MET A 105 -10.30 -2.26 2.95
C MET A 105 -9.92 -3.34 1.95
N HIS A 106 -10.30 -3.15 0.68
CA HIS A 106 -9.74 -3.89 -0.44
C HIS A 106 -8.32 -3.42 -0.72
N ILE A 107 -7.44 -4.34 -1.08
CA ILE A 107 -6.05 -4.06 -1.43
C ILE A 107 -5.92 -4.20 -2.94
N LEU A 108 -5.47 -3.12 -3.58
CA LEU A 108 -5.29 -3.03 -5.01
C LEU A 108 -3.86 -2.58 -5.32
N VAL A 109 -3.38 -2.93 -6.51
CA VAL A 109 -2.19 -2.32 -7.11
C VAL A 109 -2.62 -1.60 -8.37
N SER A 110 -2.31 -0.30 -8.46
CA SER A 110 -2.53 0.52 -9.65
C SER A 110 -1.25 0.55 -10.46
N ASN A 111 -1.22 -0.17 -11.57
CA ASN A 111 -0.12 -0.14 -12.53
C ASN A 111 -0.39 0.94 -13.58
N HIS A 112 0.61 1.73 -13.93
CA HIS A 112 0.51 2.77 -14.94
C HIS A 112 1.79 2.92 -15.76
N VAL A 113 1.66 3.47 -16.97
CA VAL A 113 2.80 3.73 -17.86
C VAL A 113 2.91 5.23 -18.10
N SER A 114 4.12 5.76 -17.88
CA SER A 114 4.46 7.16 -18.15
C SER A 114 5.87 7.21 -18.72
N GLU A 115 6.08 7.96 -19.80
CA GLU A 115 7.39 8.09 -20.45
C GLU A 115 8.01 6.73 -20.84
N SER A 116 7.16 5.81 -21.28
CA SER A 116 7.49 4.41 -21.60
C SER A 116 8.04 3.58 -20.41
N LEU A 117 7.94 4.11 -19.18
CA LEU A 117 8.30 3.42 -17.94
C LEU A 117 7.05 2.95 -17.20
N GLY A 118 7.14 1.76 -16.63
CA GLY A 118 6.07 1.16 -15.83
C GLY A 118 6.22 1.55 -14.36
N PHE A 119 5.14 2.05 -13.77
CA PHE A 119 5.05 2.43 -12.38
C PHE A 119 3.90 1.71 -11.70
N SER A 120 4.01 1.46 -10.40
CA SER A 120 2.86 0.96 -9.64
C SER A 120 2.78 1.50 -8.22
N ASP A 121 1.55 1.69 -7.76
CA ASP A 121 1.23 2.13 -6.40
C ASP A 121 0.31 1.13 -5.72
N LEU A 122 0.45 0.99 -4.40
CA LEU A 122 -0.51 0.23 -3.59
C LEU A 122 -1.67 1.13 -3.20
N VAL A 123 -2.90 0.63 -3.34
CA VAL A 123 -4.12 1.38 -3.04
C VAL A 123 -5.02 0.58 -2.11
N LEU A 124 -5.43 1.21 -1.01
CA LEU A 124 -6.42 0.69 -0.08
C LEU A 124 -7.78 1.34 -0.37
N LEU A 125 -8.75 0.53 -0.79
CA LEU A 125 -10.12 0.97 -1.08
C LEU A 125 -11.05 0.59 0.08
N ASP A 126 -11.58 1.58 0.79
CA ASP A 126 -12.49 1.35 1.92
C ASP A 126 -13.83 0.77 1.42
N SER A 127 -14.17 -0.43 1.93
CA SER A 127 -15.36 -1.16 1.49
C SER A 127 -16.67 -0.54 1.97
N VAL A 128 -16.63 0.41 2.91
CA VAL A 128 -17.81 1.06 3.49
C VAL A 128 -18.18 2.33 2.73
N ASN A 129 -17.23 3.22 2.47
CA ASN A 129 -17.49 4.54 1.87
C ASN A 129 -16.86 4.71 0.46
N GLY A 130 -16.20 3.67 -0.06
CA GLY A 130 -15.59 3.67 -1.39
C GLY A 130 -14.43 4.66 -1.57
N THR A 131 -13.87 5.24 -0.51
CA THR A 131 -12.70 6.15 -0.64
C THR A 131 -11.40 5.37 -0.79
N GLN A 132 -10.44 5.96 -1.49
CA GLN A 132 -9.12 5.39 -1.71
C GLN A 132 -8.06 6.05 -0.81
N GLN A 133 -7.10 5.24 -0.38
CA GLN A 133 -5.84 5.71 0.17
C GLN A 133 -4.70 5.06 -0.58
N THR A 134 -3.93 5.86 -1.31
CA THR A 134 -2.75 5.41 -2.04
C THR A 134 -1.53 5.47 -1.11
N ILE A 135 -0.77 4.39 -1.09
CA ILE A 135 0.59 4.39 -0.53
C ILE A 135 1.53 4.53 -1.71
N ALA A 136 2.14 5.71 -1.81
CA ALA A 136 3.09 6.05 -2.85
C ALA A 136 4.23 5.04 -2.84
N SER A 137 4.65 4.63 -4.03
CA SER A 137 5.87 3.87 -4.19
C SER A 137 7.10 4.68 -3.77
N ILE A 138 8.09 3.99 -3.21
CA ILE A 138 9.42 4.53 -2.92
C ILE A 138 10.37 4.38 -4.13
N GLY A 139 9.97 3.59 -5.12
CA GLY A 139 10.67 3.43 -6.41
C GLY A 139 9.68 3.19 -7.55
N ASP A 140 10.01 2.30 -8.48
CA ASP A 140 9.18 2.09 -9.67
C ASP A 140 8.02 1.10 -9.45
N ALA A 141 8.09 0.26 -8.42
CA ALA A 141 7.08 -0.76 -8.14
C ALA A 141 6.34 -0.54 -6.82
N ALA A 142 5.08 -0.97 -6.75
CA ALA A 142 4.25 -0.83 -5.58
C ALA A 142 4.94 -1.45 -4.36
N VAL A 143 4.76 -0.79 -3.22
CA VAL A 143 5.21 -1.32 -1.93
C VAL A 143 4.51 -2.64 -1.62
N GLU A 144 5.16 -3.46 -0.78
CA GLU A 144 4.58 -4.70 -0.31
C GLU A 144 3.34 -4.45 0.55
N ILE A 145 2.44 -5.45 0.60
CA ILE A 145 1.15 -5.30 1.26
C ILE A 145 1.34 -4.92 2.74
N PRO A 146 0.77 -3.80 3.21
CA PRO A 146 0.96 -3.36 4.59
C PRO A 146 0.40 -4.36 5.59
N ILE A 147 1.18 -4.60 6.65
CA ILE A 147 0.90 -5.53 7.72
C ILE A 147 0.42 -4.73 8.93
N PRO A 148 -0.86 -4.87 9.34
CA PRO A 148 -1.39 -4.12 10.46
C PRO A 148 -0.87 -4.66 11.79
N SER A 149 -0.63 -3.73 12.72
CA SER A 149 -0.40 -4.02 14.13
C SER A 149 -1.60 -4.74 14.75
N PRO A 150 -1.42 -5.50 15.85
CA PRO A 150 -2.51 -6.26 16.47
C PRO A 150 -3.72 -5.42 16.85
N ASN A 151 -3.52 -4.18 17.33
CA ASN A 151 -4.61 -3.23 17.62
C ASN A 151 -5.10 -2.45 16.39
N GLY A 152 -4.37 -2.47 15.28
CA GLY A 152 -4.75 -1.83 14.02
C GLY A 152 -4.45 -0.33 13.95
N TYR A 153 -3.67 0.21 14.87
CA TYR A 153 -3.27 1.62 14.88
C TYR A 153 -2.06 1.95 14.02
N PHE A 154 -1.34 0.92 13.58
CA PHE A 154 -0.19 1.05 12.69
C PHE A 154 -0.25 0.04 11.55
N LEU A 155 0.30 0.43 10.39
CA LEU A 155 0.58 -0.44 9.26
C LEU A 155 2.09 -0.40 8.96
N ALA A 156 2.77 -1.53 9.01
CA ALA A 156 4.16 -1.65 8.58
C ALA A 156 4.20 -2.17 7.13
N TYR A 157 5.01 -1.56 6.28
CA TYR A 157 5.23 -2.01 4.91
C TYR A 157 6.70 -1.88 4.55
N TYR A 158 7.10 -2.49 3.44
CA TYR A 158 8.45 -2.36 2.93
C TYR A 158 8.47 -2.32 1.41
N TYR A 159 9.61 -1.92 0.88
CA TYR A 159 9.93 -1.96 -0.54
C TYR A 159 11.40 -2.38 -0.67
N ASN A 160 11.66 -3.44 -1.42
CA ASN A 160 13.03 -3.83 -1.78
C ASN A 160 13.38 -3.19 -3.13
N GLN A 161 14.52 -2.50 -3.20
CA GLN A 161 14.92 -1.82 -4.43
C GLN A 161 15.15 -2.83 -5.56
N VAL A 162 14.50 -2.61 -6.72
CA VAL A 162 14.57 -3.53 -7.86
C VAL A 162 15.95 -3.52 -8.53
N TYR A 163 16.65 -2.38 -8.51
CA TYR A 163 17.95 -2.20 -9.17
C TYR A 163 19.15 -2.29 -8.23
N THR A 164 18.92 -2.35 -6.92
CA THR A 164 19.97 -2.38 -5.91
C THR A 164 19.74 -3.56 -4.99
N SER A 165 20.53 -4.62 -5.21
CA SER A 165 20.51 -5.80 -4.35
C SER A 165 20.76 -5.41 -2.90
N ASN A 166 20.14 -6.12 -1.97
CA ASN A 166 20.31 -5.89 -0.53
C ASN A 166 19.91 -4.48 -0.09
N SER A 167 19.04 -3.79 -0.81
CA SER A 167 18.52 -2.49 -0.38
C SER A 167 17.02 -2.55 -0.14
N CYS A 168 16.58 -1.90 0.92
CA CYS A 168 15.17 -1.77 1.25
C CYS A 168 14.83 -0.45 1.94
N PHE A 169 13.57 -0.08 1.80
CA PHE A 169 12.87 0.91 2.62
C PHE A 169 11.81 0.19 3.45
N ILE A 170 11.66 0.59 4.70
CA ILE A 170 10.59 0.17 5.60
C ILE A 170 9.86 1.41 6.06
N GLY A 171 8.54 1.44 5.89
CA GLY A 171 7.67 2.51 6.36
C GLY A 171 6.65 2.00 7.38
N VAL A 172 6.30 2.87 8.31
CA VAL A 172 5.20 2.67 9.24
C VAL A 172 4.23 3.82 9.09
N LEU A 173 2.97 3.50 8.83
CA LEU A 173 1.87 4.47 8.80
C LEU A 173 1.06 4.36 10.09
N ALA A 174 0.70 5.49 10.68
CA ALA A 174 -0.33 5.55 11.71
C ALA A 174 -1.72 5.51 11.07
N VAL A 175 -2.65 4.84 11.74
CA VAL A 175 -4.05 4.67 11.32
C VAL A 175 -4.94 5.48 12.25
N HIS A 176 -5.60 6.48 11.69
CA HIS A 176 -6.49 7.37 12.42
C HIS A 176 -7.94 7.15 12.00
N SER A 177 -8.85 7.23 12.96
CA SER A 177 -10.26 7.43 12.63
C SER A 177 -10.46 8.85 12.10
N GLY A 178 -11.00 8.96 10.90
CA GLY A 178 -11.34 10.22 10.27
C GLY A 178 -12.85 10.48 10.24
N LYS A 179 -13.18 11.70 9.79
CA LYS A 179 -14.54 12.08 9.40
C LYS A 179 -14.69 12.04 7.89
N ALA A 180 -15.92 12.07 7.40
CA ALA A 180 -16.21 12.13 5.97
C ALA A 180 -15.32 13.14 5.22
N PRO A 181 -14.85 12.81 4.00
CA PRO A 181 -15.17 11.60 3.26
C PRO A 181 -14.39 10.36 3.74
N PHE A 182 -13.31 10.51 4.50
CA PHE A 182 -12.40 9.41 4.88
C PHE A 182 -12.64 8.93 6.32
N ARG A 183 -13.27 7.76 6.49
CA ARG A 183 -13.46 7.12 7.81
C ARG A 183 -12.12 6.70 8.43
N ILE A 184 -11.16 6.32 7.60
CA ILE A 184 -9.79 6.01 8.03
C ILE A 184 -8.86 6.96 7.28
N LYS A 185 -7.90 7.53 7.99
CA LYS A 185 -6.82 8.33 7.44
C LYS A 185 -5.50 7.72 7.84
N LEU A 186 -4.58 7.63 6.88
CA LEU A 186 -3.21 7.22 7.13
C LEU A 186 -2.33 8.46 7.23
N SER A 187 -1.25 8.35 8.00
CA SER A 187 -0.16 9.33 8.01
C SER A 187 1.17 8.60 8.20
N GLU A 188 2.23 9.11 7.59
CA GLU A 188 3.60 8.68 7.82
C GLU A 188 3.95 8.78 9.32
N TYR A 189 4.69 7.79 9.87
CA TYR A 189 5.01 7.73 11.30
C TYR A 189 6.48 7.42 11.60
N ASN A 190 7.00 6.27 11.15
CA ASN A 190 8.43 5.94 11.23
C ASN A 190 8.91 5.40 9.90
N SER A 191 10.22 5.52 9.64
CA SER A 191 10.85 4.81 8.53
C SER A 191 12.24 4.31 8.84
N PHE A 192 12.75 3.46 7.95
CA PHE A 192 14.13 3.02 7.90
C PHE A 192 14.50 2.71 6.47
N GLU A 193 15.75 2.95 6.13
CA GLU A 193 16.31 2.59 4.83
C GLU A 193 17.71 2.01 5.02
N THR A 194 18.09 1.09 4.16
CA THR A 194 19.44 0.54 4.12
C THR A 194 19.78 -0.01 2.74
N ASP A 195 21.07 -0.16 2.48
CA ASP A 195 21.69 -0.80 1.33
C ASP A 195 22.44 -2.10 1.72
N ASN A 196 22.28 -2.56 2.97
CA ASN A 196 23.00 -3.72 3.49
C ASN A 196 22.22 -5.04 3.44
N TRP A 197 20.89 -5.00 3.47
CA TRP A 197 20.01 -6.16 3.40
C TRP A 197 18.62 -5.79 2.85
N ALA A 198 17.91 -6.80 2.35
CA ALA A 198 16.53 -6.69 1.88
C ALA A 198 15.57 -7.41 2.85
N VAL A 199 14.27 -7.10 2.78
CA VAL A 199 13.24 -7.67 3.64
C VAL A 199 12.60 -8.88 2.96
N GLU A 200 12.55 -10.02 3.67
CA GLU A 200 11.72 -11.17 3.29
C GLU A 200 10.30 -11.03 3.86
N ASN A 201 10.19 -10.62 5.13
CA ASN A 201 8.91 -10.49 5.80
C ASN A 201 9.01 -9.62 7.06
N ILE A 202 7.89 -8.99 7.44
CA ILE A 202 7.71 -8.27 8.70
C ILE A 202 6.62 -8.97 9.53
N ARG A 203 6.79 -9.01 10.85
CA ARG A 203 5.77 -9.42 11.82
C ARG A 203 5.72 -8.42 12.97
N TRP A 204 4.59 -8.38 13.66
CA TRP A 204 4.46 -7.61 14.89
C TRP A 204 4.76 -8.51 16.10
N VAL A 205 5.64 -8.06 16.97
CA VAL A 205 5.85 -8.70 18.29
C VAL A 205 4.74 -8.28 19.24
N ASP A 206 4.40 -6.99 19.22
CA ASP A 206 3.31 -6.37 19.98
C ASP A 206 2.70 -5.21 19.17
N ASN A 207 1.94 -4.30 19.80
CA ASN A 207 1.31 -3.15 19.14
C ASN A 207 2.26 -2.09 18.57
N THR A 208 3.51 -2.09 19.01
CA THR A 208 4.52 -1.05 18.77
C THR A 208 5.90 -1.61 18.45
N THR A 209 6.05 -2.91 18.32
CA THR A 209 7.33 -3.55 18.03
C THR A 209 7.18 -4.47 16.83
N ILE A 210 8.03 -4.28 15.84
CA ILE A 210 8.15 -5.16 14.67
C ILE A 210 9.39 -6.04 14.78
N VAL A 211 9.31 -7.21 14.16
CA VAL A 211 10.44 -8.09 13.89
C VAL A 211 10.48 -8.39 12.40
N ILE A 212 11.68 -8.41 11.85
CA ILE A 212 11.94 -8.53 10.42
C ILE A 212 12.76 -9.78 10.19
N LYS A 213 12.34 -10.56 9.20
CA LYS A 213 13.20 -11.54 8.55
C LYS A 213 13.83 -10.86 7.35
N ALA A 214 15.12 -10.56 7.44
CA ALA A 214 15.90 -9.93 6.40
C ALA A 214 16.74 -10.97 5.66
N TYR A 215 17.17 -10.65 4.44
CA TYR A 215 18.13 -11.45 3.70
C TYR A 215 19.19 -10.61 3.01
N THR A 216 20.36 -11.21 2.82
CA THR A 216 21.38 -10.74 1.89
C THR A 216 21.56 -11.78 0.78
N LEU A 217 21.62 -11.34 -0.46
CA LEU A 217 22.05 -12.17 -1.59
C LEU A 217 23.57 -12.23 -1.60
N LYS A 218 24.10 -13.45 -1.55
CA LYS A 218 25.51 -13.74 -1.83
C LYS A 218 25.59 -14.60 -3.07
N LYS A 219 26.51 -14.25 -3.97
CA LYS A 219 26.83 -15.07 -5.14
C LYS A 219 27.74 -16.21 -4.68
N ILE A 220 27.23 -17.43 -4.73
CA ILE A 220 27.99 -18.66 -4.46
C ILE A 220 27.83 -19.53 -5.71
N ASP A 221 28.94 -19.90 -6.36
CA ASP A 221 28.94 -20.78 -7.54
C ASP A 221 27.98 -20.36 -8.67
N ASN A 222 27.93 -19.06 -8.98
CA ASN A 222 27.01 -18.43 -9.95
C ASN A 222 25.51 -18.46 -9.59
N GLU A 223 25.14 -18.93 -8.41
CA GLU A 223 23.78 -18.85 -7.89
C GLU A 223 23.66 -17.81 -6.75
N ASN A 224 22.53 -17.12 -6.73
CA ASN A 224 22.22 -16.18 -5.66
C ASN A 224 21.61 -16.95 -4.48
N SER A 225 22.37 -17.10 -3.40
CA SER A 225 21.89 -17.71 -2.16
C SER A 225 21.46 -16.65 -1.15
N LYS A 226 20.27 -16.82 -0.57
CA LYS A 226 19.74 -15.95 0.50
C LYS A 226 20.33 -16.38 1.85
N GLN A 227 21.06 -15.49 2.49
CA GLN A 227 21.42 -15.63 3.91
C GLN A 227 20.47 -14.80 4.76
N PHE A 228 19.83 -15.43 5.75
CA PHE A 228 18.82 -14.77 6.58
C PHE A 228 19.41 -14.21 7.87
N ALA A 229 18.93 -13.02 8.25
CA ALA A 229 19.16 -12.39 9.53
C ALA A 229 17.83 -11.89 10.10
N TYR A 230 17.77 -11.64 11.40
CA TYR A 230 16.57 -11.17 12.06
C TYR A 230 16.86 -9.89 12.84
N TYR A 231 15.93 -8.95 12.78
CA TYR A 231 16.05 -7.68 13.48
C TYR A 231 14.73 -7.32 14.13
N ASN A 232 14.77 -6.61 15.25
CA ASN A 232 13.59 -5.99 15.85
C ASN A 232 13.74 -4.49 15.91
N ALA A 233 12.62 -3.78 15.86
CA ALA A 233 12.57 -2.34 16.08
C ALA A 233 11.29 -2.00 16.83
N ARG A 234 11.42 -1.14 17.84
CA ARG A 234 10.29 -0.51 18.49
C ARG A 234 9.99 0.80 17.78
N LEU A 235 8.70 1.07 17.56
CA LEU A 235 8.25 2.34 17.06
C LEU A 235 8.67 3.45 18.03
N SER A 236 9.39 4.44 17.52
CA SER A 236 9.78 5.62 18.30
C SER A 236 8.52 6.45 18.53
N GLN A 237 8.17 6.70 19.78
CA GLN A 237 7.11 7.66 20.09
C GLN A 237 7.58 9.04 19.61
N GLU A 238 6.68 9.79 18.97
CA GLU A 238 6.89 11.23 18.84
C GLU A 238 7.17 11.78 20.25
N ASN A 239 8.21 12.60 20.37
CA ASN A 239 8.28 13.53 21.50
C ASN A 239 7.04 14.42 21.38
N ALA A 240 5.94 14.01 21.99
CA ALA A 240 4.75 14.83 22.15
C ALA A 240 5.19 16.06 22.95
N LYS A 241 5.51 17.13 22.24
CA LYS A 241 5.63 18.48 22.77
C LYS A 241 4.31 19.20 22.57
#